data_AF-A0ABD1QB94-F1
#
_entry.id   AF-A0ABD1QB94-F1
#
_cell.length_a   1.000
_cell.length_b   1.000
_cell.length_c   1.000
_cell.angle_alpha   90.00
_cell.angle_beta   90.00
_cell.angle_gamma   90.00
#
_symmetry.space_group_name_H-M   'P 1'
#
loop_
_entity.id
_entity.type
_entity.pdbx_description
1 polymer ?
#
loop_
_entity_poly.entity_id
_entity_poly.type
_entity_poly.pdbx_seq_one_letter_code
_entity_poly.pdbx_strand_id
1 'polypeptide(L)'
;MPEEQNLVILLHAKYGNKWKKVTADIPDRTAKRLGKCEPLSVLSLGLSESIQSGSTFHPWMNNNYPSPIKCDPTIVSDSIKENEHVAFTYEVSFVKSDIKWPSRWDTYLKIEGSKVHWFSILNSLMVITFLAGIVLVIFLRTVRRDLAQYEELDKEAQAQMNKELSEWKLVVGDVFRAPSNPSLLCAMVGDGVQILGMAIVTILFAVLRFMSPASRGTLITGMLLFYMILGIAVSYVATRLWRTILCGDHKGWVSVSWRVACFFPGIAFLILTTLNFLLWGSHSTGAHFPHPLHLLM
;
A
#
# COMPACT_ATOMS: atom_id res chain seq x y z
N MET A 1 2.42 51.15 10.86
CA MET A 1 1.75 49.91 10.41
C MET A 1 2.73 48.77 10.08
N PRO A 2 3.82 48.93 9.30
CA PRO A 2 4.76 47.82 9.04
C PRO A 2 5.65 47.45 10.24
N GLU A 3 6.03 48.39 11.10
CA GLU A 3 6.83 48.07 12.31
C GLU A 3 6.07 47.22 13.33
N GLU A 4 4.77 47.46 13.50
CA GLU A 4 3.93 46.68 14.41
C GLU A 4 3.73 45.24 13.92
N GLN A 5 3.63 45.03 12.60
CA GLN A 5 3.54 43.68 12.02
C GLN A 5 4.83 42.89 12.24
N ASN A 6 5.99 43.53 12.06
CA ASN A 6 7.27 42.90 12.34
C ASN A 6 7.42 42.53 13.82
N LEU A 7 6.95 43.39 14.73
CA LEU A 7 6.95 43.12 16.17
C LEU A 7 6.07 41.91 16.54
N VAL A 8 4.88 41.80 15.94
CA VAL A 8 3.97 40.66 16.17
C VAL A 8 4.60 39.37 15.66
N ILE A 9 5.24 39.37 14.49
CA ILE A 9 5.92 38.20 13.92
C ILE A 9 7.07 37.75 14.83
N LEU A 10 7.87 38.70 15.35
CA LEU A 10 8.99 38.43 16.25
C LEU A 10 8.50 37.85 17.60
N LEU A 11 7.42 38.39 18.14
CA LEU A 11 6.80 37.89 19.37
C LEU A 11 6.13 36.53 19.19
N HIS A 12 5.58 36.25 18.00
CA HIS A 12 4.98 34.96 17.66
C HIS A 12 6.05 33.88 17.49
N ALA A 13 7.20 34.20 16.89
CA ALA A 13 8.37 33.32 16.85
C ALA A 13 8.93 33.02 18.25
N LYS A 14 8.83 33.97 19.20
CA LYS A 14 9.34 33.82 20.57
C LYS A 14 8.38 33.05 21.51
N TYR A 15 7.07 33.22 21.37
CA TYR A 15 6.09 32.70 22.33
C TYR A 15 5.08 31.69 21.76
N GLY A 16 5.06 31.48 20.44
CA GLY A 16 4.10 30.62 19.75
C GLY A 16 2.64 31.06 19.96
N ASN A 17 1.68 30.13 19.90
CA ASN A 17 0.23 30.42 19.93
C ASN A 17 -0.32 30.86 21.31
N LYS A 18 0.53 31.36 22.22
CA LYS A 18 0.15 31.86 23.55
C LYS A 18 -0.18 33.36 23.49
N TRP A 19 -1.28 33.68 22.80
CA TRP A 19 -1.72 35.04 22.49
C TRP A 19 -1.87 36.00 23.69
N LYS A 20 -2.16 35.48 24.89
CA LYS A 20 -2.22 36.29 26.12
C LYS A 20 -0.88 36.92 26.51
N LYS A 21 0.25 36.29 26.16
CA LYS A 21 1.60 36.83 26.40
C LYS A 21 2.03 37.79 25.30
N VAL A 22 1.73 37.45 24.04
CA VAL A 22 2.00 38.31 22.88
C VAL A 22 1.28 39.66 22.98
N THR A 23 0.06 39.67 23.54
CA THR A 23 -0.74 40.90 23.73
C THR A 23 -0.35 41.74 24.93
N ALA A 24 0.40 41.20 25.89
CA ALA A 24 0.88 41.95 27.05
C ALA A 24 2.07 42.87 26.71
N ASP A 25 2.87 42.48 25.72
CA ASP A 25 4.05 43.22 25.26
C ASP A 25 3.74 44.23 24.13
N ILE A 26 2.47 44.32 23.69
CA ILE A 26 2.02 45.25 22.66
C ILE A 26 1.15 46.33 23.33
N PRO A 27 1.52 47.62 23.22
CA PRO A 27 0.75 48.68 23.86
C PRO A 27 -0.68 48.78 23.26
N ASP A 28 -1.68 48.67 24.13
CA ASP A 28 -3.07 49.09 23.94
C ASP A 28 -3.96 48.29 22.95
N ARG A 29 -3.82 46.96 22.86
CA ARG A 29 -4.74 46.11 22.05
C ARG A 29 -5.21 44.82 22.72
N THR A 30 -6.51 44.54 22.61
CA THR A 30 -7.18 43.32 23.12
C THR A 30 -7.08 42.15 22.12
N ALA A 31 -6.82 40.93 22.61
CA ALA A 31 -6.61 39.71 21.81
C ALA A 31 -7.67 39.41 20.72
N LYS A 32 -8.92 39.87 20.90
CA LYS A 32 -10.00 39.69 19.93
C LYS A 32 -9.81 40.43 18.59
N ARG A 33 -9.02 41.51 18.53
CA ARG A 33 -8.77 42.24 17.27
C ARG A 33 -7.58 41.68 16.49
N LEU A 34 -6.61 41.05 17.15
CA LEU A 34 -5.42 40.47 16.52
C LEU A 34 -5.74 39.20 15.72
N GLY A 35 -6.65 38.35 16.20
CA GLY A 35 -7.15 37.19 15.43
C GLY A 35 -7.98 37.54 14.19
N LYS A 36 -8.26 38.83 13.95
CA LYS A 36 -8.98 39.29 12.75
C LYS A 36 -8.04 39.76 11.63
N CYS A 37 -6.77 40.03 11.93
CA CYS A 37 -5.69 40.23 10.94
C CYS A 37 -5.11 38.90 10.43
N GLU A 38 -5.55 37.78 11.00
CA GLU A 38 -5.12 36.42 10.71
C GLU A 38 -5.30 35.97 9.23
N PRO A 39 -6.34 36.36 8.45
CA PRO A 39 -6.49 35.79 7.12
C PRO A 39 -5.43 36.26 6.09
N LEU A 40 -4.72 37.37 6.34
CA LEU A 40 -3.69 37.87 5.43
C LEU A 40 -2.26 37.42 5.79
N SER A 41 -1.97 37.18 7.08
CA SER A 41 -0.66 36.67 7.52
C SER A 41 -0.55 35.14 7.46
N VAL A 42 -1.67 34.42 7.57
CA VAL A 42 -1.69 32.95 7.51
C VAL A 42 -1.52 32.45 6.07
N LEU A 43 -1.88 33.24 5.05
CA LEU A 43 -1.67 32.84 3.65
C LEU A 43 -0.18 32.90 3.25
N SER A 44 0.59 33.84 3.82
CA SER A 44 2.05 33.86 3.68
C SER A 44 2.75 32.78 4.53
N LEU A 45 2.17 32.37 5.65
CA LEU A 45 2.72 31.31 6.51
C LEU A 45 2.31 29.90 6.09
N GLY A 46 1.15 29.70 5.46
CA GLY A 46 0.68 28.39 4.98
C GLY A 46 1.50 27.86 3.78
N LEU A 47 2.10 28.75 3.00
CA LEU A 47 3.14 28.40 2.01
C LEU A 47 4.49 28.05 2.67
N SER A 48 4.72 28.48 3.91
CA SER A 48 5.90 28.10 4.70
C SER A 48 5.68 26.82 5.50
N GLU A 49 4.46 26.52 5.95
CA GLU A 49 4.14 25.30 6.72
C GLU A 49 4.22 24.02 5.88
N SER A 50 3.95 24.09 4.57
CA SER A 50 4.17 22.93 3.67
C SER A 50 5.66 22.61 3.47
N ILE A 51 6.57 23.53 3.82
CA ILE A 51 8.03 23.31 3.86
C ILE A 51 8.48 22.81 5.24
N GLN A 52 7.61 22.82 6.25
CA GLN A 52 7.96 22.63 7.65
C GLN A 52 7.46 21.31 8.26
N SER A 53 7.38 20.24 7.46
CA SER A 53 7.38 18.88 7.99
C SER A 53 8.76 18.26 7.82
N GLY A 54 9.62 18.49 8.82
CA GLY A 54 10.82 17.66 9.03
C GLY A 54 12.19 18.32 8.91
N SER A 55 12.30 19.65 8.82
CA SER A 55 13.60 20.33 8.90
C SER A 55 13.66 21.22 10.13
N THR A 56 14.16 20.67 11.24
CA THR A 56 14.91 21.50 12.19
C THR A 56 16.00 22.19 11.39
N PHE A 57 15.87 23.49 11.16
CA PHE A 57 16.92 24.32 10.59
C PHE A 57 18.15 24.19 11.50
N HIS A 58 19.06 23.31 11.14
CA HIS A 58 20.37 23.24 11.77
C HIS A 58 21.05 24.59 11.51
N PRO A 59 21.71 25.22 12.52
CA PRO A 59 22.35 26.53 12.40
C PRO A 59 23.43 26.66 11.31
N TRP A 60 23.74 25.58 10.59
CA TRP A 60 24.74 25.54 9.54
C TRP A 60 24.26 26.12 8.19
N MET A 61 22.96 26.39 8.03
CA MET A 61 22.41 26.97 6.79
C MET A 61 22.67 28.48 6.61
N ASN A 62 23.32 29.16 7.56
CA ASN A 62 23.51 30.61 7.51
C ASN A 62 24.88 31.10 7.01
N ASN A 63 25.84 30.22 6.69
CA ASN A 63 27.24 30.65 6.51
C ASN A 63 27.90 30.31 5.15
N ASN A 64 27.18 29.83 4.14
CA ASN A 64 27.78 29.43 2.86
C ASN A 64 27.52 30.38 1.69
N TYR A 65 27.06 31.59 1.95
CA TYR A 65 27.04 32.63 0.91
C TYR A 65 28.27 33.53 1.09
N PRO A 66 29.17 33.61 0.10
CA PRO A 66 30.37 34.48 0.18
C PRO A 66 30.01 35.98 0.23
N SER A 67 28.74 36.33 0.07
CA SER A 67 28.21 37.68 0.31
C SER A 67 26.75 37.63 0.76
N PRO A 68 26.31 38.56 1.62
CA PRO A 68 24.90 38.69 1.98
C PRO A 68 24.09 39.06 0.75
N ILE A 69 23.02 38.30 0.49
CA ILE A 69 22.09 38.57 -0.60
C ILE A 69 21.38 39.90 -0.30
N LYS A 70 21.80 40.98 -0.98
CA LYS A 70 21.08 42.26 -0.98
C LYS A 70 19.89 42.13 -1.92
N CYS A 71 18.75 41.72 -1.39
CA CYS A 71 17.48 41.92 -2.08
C CYS A 71 17.14 43.41 -2.01
N ASP A 72 17.30 44.13 -3.12
CA ASP A 72 16.83 45.51 -3.24
C ASP A 72 15.31 45.48 -3.44
N PRO A 73 14.49 45.91 -2.45
CA PRO A 73 13.03 45.84 -2.53
C PRO A 73 12.45 46.76 -3.61
N THR A 74 13.26 47.61 -4.22
CA THR A 74 12.85 48.57 -5.25
C THR A 74 12.87 47.99 -6.67
N ILE A 75 13.41 46.79 -6.89
CA ILE A 75 13.57 46.17 -8.22
C ILE A 75 12.43 45.17 -8.53
N VAL A 76 11.71 44.69 -7.51
CA VAL A 76 10.64 43.68 -7.71
C VAL A 76 9.28 44.37 -7.68
N SER A 77 8.97 45.09 -8.76
CA SER A 77 7.64 45.69 -8.98
C SER A 77 6.91 45.14 -10.19
N ASP A 78 7.24 43.93 -10.66
CA ASP A 78 6.46 43.27 -11.70
C ASP A 78 5.57 42.19 -11.09
N SER A 79 4.26 42.46 -11.12
CA SER A 79 3.22 41.49 -10.86
C SER A 79 3.29 40.39 -11.92
N ILE A 80 3.74 39.20 -11.54
CA ILE A 80 3.80 38.02 -12.42
C ILE A 80 2.39 37.75 -12.96
N LYS A 81 2.25 37.70 -14.29
CA LYS A 81 0.97 37.38 -14.94
C LYS A 81 0.77 35.87 -15.04
N GLU A 82 -0.48 35.42 -15.02
CA GLU A 82 -0.83 34.01 -15.29
C GLU A 82 -0.35 33.65 -16.72
N ASN A 83 0.38 32.52 -16.87
CA ASN A 83 1.11 32.05 -18.07
C ASN A 83 2.47 32.70 -18.42
N GLU A 84 3.15 33.36 -17.49
CA GLU A 84 4.51 33.87 -17.71
C GLU A 84 5.60 32.82 -17.41
N HIS A 85 6.55 32.62 -18.35
CA HIS A 85 7.64 31.65 -18.19
C HIS A 85 8.72 32.19 -17.24
N VAL A 86 8.67 31.77 -15.98
CA VAL A 86 9.70 32.09 -14.99
C VAL A 86 10.86 31.11 -15.11
N ALA A 87 12.07 31.62 -15.35
CA ALA A 87 13.30 30.82 -15.35
C ALA A 87 13.77 30.60 -13.92
N PHE A 88 13.70 29.36 -13.44
CA PHE A 88 14.24 28.96 -12.14
C PHE A 88 15.68 28.46 -12.30
N THR A 89 16.59 29.02 -11.51
CA THR A 89 17.94 28.48 -11.34
C THR A 89 18.10 28.00 -9.90
N TYR A 90 18.80 26.88 -9.73
CA TYR A 90 19.13 26.36 -8.42
C TYR A 90 20.64 26.12 -8.37
N GLU A 91 21.23 26.37 -7.21
CA GLU A 91 22.63 26.08 -6.93
C GLU A 91 22.69 24.96 -5.90
N VAL A 92 23.57 23.97 -6.13
CA VAL A 92 23.77 22.84 -5.21
C VAL A 92 25.20 22.85 -4.72
N SER A 93 25.38 23.11 -3.42
CA SER A 93 26.66 22.92 -2.73
C SER A 93 26.71 21.53 -2.09
N PHE A 94 27.56 20.64 -2.60
CA PHE A 94 27.75 19.31 -2.02
C PHE A 94 28.71 19.38 -0.82
N VAL A 95 28.24 18.96 0.35
CA VAL A 95 29.06 18.87 1.56
C VAL A 95 29.20 17.43 1.99
N LYS A 96 30.44 17.01 2.23
CA LYS A 96 30.75 15.64 2.66
C LYS A 96 30.24 15.45 4.08
N SER A 97 29.46 14.40 4.31
CA SER A 97 29.00 14.01 5.64
C SER A 97 29.61 12.69 6.06
N ASP A 98 29.84 12.54 7.37
CA ASP A 98 30.50 11.38 7.98
C ASP A 98 29.61 10.13 8.07
N ILE A 99 28.34 10.24 7.67
CA ILE A 99 27.38 9.14 7.66
C ILE A 99 27.58 8.24 6.43
N LYS A 100 27.80 6.94 6.68
CA LYS A 100 27.85 5.91 5.63
C LYS A 100 26.54 5.91 4.85
N TRP A 101 26.64 5.80 3.51
CA TRP A 101 25.48 5.84 2.60
C TRP A 101 24.27 4.98 3.04
N PRO A 102 24.44 3.72 3.48
CA PRO A 102 23.30 2.88 3.89
C PRO A 102 22.55 3.41 5.11
N SER A 103 23.24 4.14 5.99
CA SER A 103 22.69 4.66 7.24
C SER A 103 21.96 5.99 7.07
N ARG A 104 22.07 6.65 5.90
CA ARG A 104 21.42 7.96 5.67
C ARG A 104 19.89 7.89 5.68
N TRP A 105 19.34 6.75 5.28
CA TRP A 105 17.90 6.52 5.24
C TRP A 105 17.30 6.15 6.59
N ASP A 106 18.13 5.78 7.58
CA ASP A 106 17.67 5.34 8.91
C ASP A 106 16.88 6.43 9.64
N THR A 107 17.24 7.71 9.45
CA THR A 107 16.52 8.84 10.03
C THR A 107 15.11 8.99 9.45
N TYR A 108 14.91 8.73 8.15
CA TYR A 108 13.60 8.80 7.50
C TYR A 108 12.73 7.57 7.79
N LEU A 109 13.36 6.44 8.14
CA LEU A 109 12.69 5.18 8.46
C LEU A 109 12.39 5.02 9.96
N LYS A 110 12.97 5.88 10.80
CA LYS A 110 12.61 6.00 12.22
C LYS A 110 11.24 6.65 12.34
N ILE A 111 10.21 5.82 12.22
CA ILE A 111 8.85 6.20 12.56
C ILE A 111 8.80 6.35 14.09
N GLU A 112 8.99 7.57 14.58
CA GLU A 112 8.69 7.97 15.96
C GLU A 112 7.17 7.85 16.19
N GLY A 113 6.71 6.62 16.46
CA GLY A 113 5.30 6.28 16.56
C GLY A 113 5.00 4.77 16.61
N SER A 114 6.02 3.92 16.41
CA SER A 114 5.90 2.45 16.37
C SER A 114 5.25 1.81 17.61
N LYS A 115 5.31 2.46 18.78
CA LYS A 115 4.64 1.98 20.01
C LYS A 115 3.11 2.01 19.90
N VAL A 116 2.52 2.99 19.21
CA VAL A 116 1.06 3.11 19.07
C VAL A 116 0.54 2.26 17.91
N HIS A 117 1.35 2.08 16.85
CA HIS A 117 0.92 1.32 15.67
C HIS A 117 0.75 -0.18 15.96
N TRP A 118 1.66 -0.79 16.74
CA TRP A 118 1.53 -2.21 17.10
C TRP A 118 0.31 -2.51 17.98
N PHE A 119 -0.14 -1.54 18.79
CA PHE A 119 -1.39 -1.66 19.54
C PHE A 119 -2.63 -1.75 18.62
N SER A 120 -2.65 -0.95 17.55
CA SER A 120 -3.71 -1.03 16.54
C SER A 120 -3.72 -2.37 15.79
N ILE A 121 -2.54 -2.96 15.55
CA ILE A 121 -2.41 -4.27 14.90
C ILE A 121 -2.92 -5.39 15.82
N LEU A 122 -2.58 -5.35 17.12
CA LEU A 122 -3.10 -6.32 18.08
C LEU A 122 -4.63 -6.22 18.23
N ASN A 123 -5.17 -5.00 18.27
CA ASN A 123 -6.61 -4.78 18.40
C ASN A 123 -7.38 -5.39 17.22
N SER A 124 -6.92 -5.18 15.98
CA SER A 124 -7.57 -5.78 14.81
C SER A 124 -7.40 -7.30 14.76
N LEU A 125 -6.23 -7.82 15.13
CA LEU A 125 -5.98 -9.26 15.20
C LEU A 125 -6.90 -9.96 16.21
N MET A 126 -7.11 -9.35 17.38
CA MET A 126 -8.01 -9.86 18.41
C MET A 126 -9.45 -9.95 17.89
N VAL A 127 -9.95 -8.92 17.20
CA VAL A 127 -11.30 -8.93 16.61
C VAL A 127 -11.44 -10.02 15.54
N ILE A 128 -10.45 -10.15 14.64
CA ILE A 128 -10.48 -11.15 13.57
C ILE A 128 -10.47 -12.57 14.13
N THR A 129 -9.60 -12.86 15.10
CA THR A 129 -9.49 -14.17 15.74
C THR A 129 -10.75 -14.52 16.53
N PHE A 130 -11.34 -13.57 17.23
CA PHE A 130 -12.61 -13.78 17.95
C PHE A 130 -13.76 -14.06 16.99
N LEU A 131 -13.88 -13.30 15.90
CA LEU A 131 -14.90 -13.51 14.87
C LEU A 131 -14.73 -14.88 14.20
N ALA A 132 -13.50 -15.25 13.83
CA ALA A 132 -13.18 -16.56 13.28
C ALA A 132 -13.49 -17.69 14.26
N GLY A 133 -13.22 -17.49 15.56
CA GLY A 133 -13.54 -18.44 16.61
C GLY A 133 -15.05 -18.69 16.75
N ILE A 134 -15.86 -17.63 16.76
CA ILE A 134 -17.33 -17.75 16.82
C ILE A 134 -17.84 -18.51 15.59
N VAL A 135 -17.39 -18.13 14.39
CA VAL A 135 -17.76 -18.82 13.14
C VAL A 135 -17.37 -20.29 13.19
N LEU A 136 -16.17 -20.61 13.68
CA LEU A 136 -15.71 -21.99 13.84
C LEU A 136 -16.56 -22.76 14.83
N VAL A 137 -16.95 -22.17 15.97
CA VAL A 137 -17.83 -22.81 16.95
C VAL A 137 -19.21 -23.07 16.36
N ILE A 138 -19.78 -22.11 15.62
CA ILE A 138 -21.07 -22.30 14.93
C ILE A 138 -20.93 -23.45 13.92
N PHE A 139 -19.90 -23.44 13.08
CA PHE A 139 -19.65 -24.49 12.11
C PHE A 139 -19.46 -25.87 12.76
N LEU A 140 -18.66 -25.97 13.82
CA LEU A 140 -18.47 -27.23 14.54
C LEU A 140 -19.75 -27.67 15.24
N ARG A 141 -20.56 -26.74 15.75
CA ARG A 141 -21.85 -27.05 16.37
C ARG A 141 -22.86 -27.55 15.33
N THR A 142 -22.90 -26.95 14.14
CA THR A 142 -23.75 -27.43 13.05
C THR A 142 -23.28 -28.80 12.56
N VAL A 143 -21.99 -29.00 12.34
CA VAL A 143 -21.43 -30.30 11.92
C VAL A 143 -21.69 -31.38 12.97
N ARG A 144 -21.45 -31.11 14.26
CA ARG A 144 -21.74 -32.09 15.33
C ARG A 144 -23.23 -32.40 15.45
N ARG A 145 -24.10 -31.39 15.30
CA ARG A 145 -25.54 -31.56 15.32
C ARG A 145 -26.01 -32.41 14.14
N ASP A 146 -25.52 -32.12 12.95
CA ASP A 146 -25.81 -32.91 11.75
C ASP A 146 -25.33 -34.35 11.94
N LEU A 147 -24.08 -34.57 12.38
CA LEU A 147 -23.55 -35.91 12.63
C LEU A 147 -24.37 -36.71 13.66
N ALA A 148 -24.77 -36.07 14.76
CA ALA A 148 -25.61 -36.72 15.78
C ALA A 148 -27.00 -37.07 15.22
N GLN A 149 -27.58 -36.18 14.39
CA GLN A 149 -28.85 -36.43 13.72
C GLN A 149 -28.75 -37.58 12.71
N TYR A 150 -27.62 -37.74 12.00
CA TYR A 150 -27.38 -38.90 11.14
C TYR A 150 -27.25 -40.21 11.95
N GLU A 151 -26.64 -40.18 13.14
CA GLU A 151 -26.51 -41.37 13.99
C GLU A 151 -27.85 -41.83 14.58
N GLU A 152 -28.77 -40.90 14.87
CA GLU A 152 -30.14 -41.23 15.27
C GLU A 152 -30.95 -41.81 14.11
N LEU A 153 -30.82 -41.26 12.90
CA LEU A 153 -31.45 -41.80 11.69
C LEU A 153 -30.91 -43.19 11.33
N ASP A 154 -29.63 -43.48 11.57
CA ASP A 154 -29.01 -44.80 11.33
C ASP A 154 -29.58 -45.88 12.27
N LYS A 155 -29.91 -45.53 13.52
CA LYS A 155 -30.53 -46.45 14.50
C LYS A 155 -31.96 -46.83 14.13
N GLU A 156 -32.73 -45.92 13.52
CA GLU A 156 -34.08 -46.21 13.03
C GLU A 156 -34.07 -46.87 11.64
N ALA A 157 -33.06 -46.58 10.80
CA ALA A 157 -32.92 -47.10 9.44
C ALA A 157 -32.31 -48.51 9.34
N GLN A 158 -31.66 -49.04 10.39
CA GLN A 158 -31.01 -50.35 10.39
C GLN A 158 -31.94 -51.54 10.04
N ALA A 159 -33.27 -51.42 10.22
CA ALA A 159 -34.23 -52.43 9.81
C ALA A 159 -34.59 -52.39 8.30
N GLN A 160 -34.30 -51.28 7.61
CA GLN A 160 -34.65 -51.01 6.20
C GLN A 160 -33.42 -51.02 5.25
N MET A 161 -32.21 -51.02 5.82
CA MET A 161 -30.95 -50.60 5.20
C MET A 161 -30.34 -51.52 4.12
N ASN A 162 -30.64 -52.82 4.10
CA ASN A 162 -29.94 -53.76 3.19
C ASN A 162 -30.23 -53.52 1.68
N LYS A 163 -31.29 -52.78 1.34
CA LYS A 163 -31.58 -52.36 -0.05
C LYS A 163 -31.00 -50.98 -0.39
N GLU A 164 -31.06 -50.02 0.52
CA GLU A 164 -30.58 -48.65 0.28
C GLU A 164 -29.04 -48.53 0.30
N LEU A 165 -28.32 -49.42 1.00
CA LEU A 165 -26.85 -49.41 1.01
C LEU A 165 -26.23 -49.52 -0.41
N SER A 166 -26.95 -50.12 -1.35
CA SER A 166 -26.56 -50.21 -2.75
C SER A 166 -26.79 -48.90 -3.52
N GLU A 167 -27.72 -48.07 -3.08
CA GLU A 167 -28.04 -46.77 -3.69
C GLU A 167 -27.11 -45.66 -3.16
N TRP A 168 -26.74 -45.68 -1.88
CA TRP A 168 -25.71 -44.78 -1.33
C TRP A 168 -24.33 -45.03 -1.94
N LYS A 169 -24.01 -46.26 -2.36
CA LYS A 169 -22.77 -46.59 -3.08
C LYS A 169 -22.70 -45.96 -4.47
N LEU A 170 -23.84 -45.74 -5.13
CA LEU A 170 -23.93 -44.97 -6.38
C LEU A 170 -23.78 -43.46 -6.11
N VAL A 171 -24.33 -42.96 -5.01
CA VAL A 171 -24.18 -41.55 -4.60
C VAL A 171 -22.73 -41.22 -4.20
N VAL A 172 -22.00 -42.13 -3.57
CA VAL A 172 -20.56 -41.97 -3.27
C VAL A 172 -19.73 -41.83 -4.57
N GLY A 173 -20.16 -42.43 -5.67
CA GLY A 173 -19.56 -42.22 -6.99
C GLY A 173 -19.88 -40.85 -7.59
N ASP A 174 -21.05 -40.29 -7.27
CA ASP A 174 -21.51 -38.98 -7.76
C ASP A 174 -20.94 -37.79 -6.95
N VAL A 175 -20.48 -38.03 -5.72
CA VAL A 175 -19.78 -37.01 -4.89
C VAL A 175 -18.48 -36.53 -5.55
N PHE A 176 -17.83 -37.35 -6.37
CA PHE A 176 -16.61 -36.99 -7.10
C PHE A 176 -16.88 -36.46 -8.51
N ARG A 177 -18.11 -36.05 -8.82
CA ARG A 177 -18.43 -35.48 -10.12
C ARG A 177 -17.62 -34.20 -10.35
N ALA A 178 -16.97 -34.14 -11.51
CA ALA A 178 -16.19 -32.96 -11.88
C ALA A 178 -17.10 -31.71 -11.84
N PRO A 179 -16.66 -30.60 -11.24
CA PRO A 179 -17.40 -29.35 -11.21
C PRO A 179 -17.62 -28.84 -12.64
N SER A 180 -18.66 -28.03 -12.85
CA SER A 180 -19.03 -27.50 -14.17
C SER A 180 -17.90 -26.73 -14.88
N ASN A 181 -16.99 -26.11 -14.12
CA ASN A 181 -15.83 -25.37 -14.64
C ASN A 181 -14.52 -25.74 -13.88
N PRO A 182 -13.91 -26.91 -14.16
CA PRO A 182 -12.74 -27.39 -13.41
C PRO A 182 -11.47 -26.58 -13.72
N SER A 183 -11.38 -25.99 -14.91
CA SER A 183 -10.20 -25.25 -15.37
C SER A 183 -10.05 -23.90 -14.64
N LEU A 184 -11.15 -23.20 -14.40
CA LEU A 184 -11.17 -21.93 -13.68
C LEU A 184 -10.86 -22.13 -12.20
N LEU A 185 -11.39 -23.20 -11.60
CA LEU A 185 -11.08 -23.57 -10.22
C LEU A 185 -9.59 -23.87 -10.04
N CYS A 186 -8.97 -24.64 -10.95
CA CYS A 186 -7.54 -24.91 -10.91
C CYS A 186 -6.71 -23.63 -11.09
N ALA A 187 -7.15 -22.70 -11.95
CA ALA A 187 -6.49 -21.41 -12.15
C ALA A 187 -6.53 -20.54 -10.89
N MET A 188 -7.69 -20.39 -10.26
CA MET A 188 -7.86 -19.59 -9.03
C MET A 188 -7.10 -20.18 -7.84
N VAL A 189 -7.16 -21.50 -7.65
CA VAL A 189 -6.41 -22.16 -6.56
C VAL A 189 -4.91 -22.06 -6.78
N GLY A 190 -4.44 -22.24 -8.02
CA GLY A 190 -3.02 -22.07 -8.36
C GLY A 190 -2.52 -20.66 -8.04
N ASP A 191 -3.21 -19.64 -8.54
CA ASP A 191 -2.85 -18.24 -8.30
C ASP A 191 -2.89 -17.87 -6.80
N GLY A 192 -3.90 -18.34 -6.07
CA GLY A 192 -3.99 -18.15 -4.63
C GLY A 192 -2.78 -18.74 -3.87
N VAL A 193 -2.34 -19.94 -4.25
CA VAL A 193 -1.14 -20.57 -3.68
C VAL A 193 0.13 -19.79 -4.05
N GLN A 194 0.19 -19.23 -5.26
CA GLN A 194 1.33 -18.43 -5.72
C GLN A 194 1.49 -17.15 -4.92
N ILE A 195 0.39 -16.40 -4.74
CA ILE A 195 0.37 -15.13 -4.01
C ILE A 195 0.65 -15.38 -2.52
N LEU A 196 0.05 -16.41 -1.92
CA LEU A 196 0.29 -16.77 -0.52
C LEU A 196 1.73 -17.21 -0.29
N GLY A 197 2.28 -18.03 -1.18
CA GLY A 197 3.69 -18.44 -1.11
C GLY A 197 4.65 -17.27 -1.28
N MET A 198 4.38 -16.36 -2.22
CA MET A 198 5.16 -15.14 -2.42
C MET A 198 5.10 -14.23 -1.19
N ALA A 199 3.94 -14.07 -0.55
CA ALA A 199 3.80 -13.28 0.67
C ALA A 199 4.64 -13.86 1.82
N ILE A 200 4.57 -15.18 2.06
CA ILE A 200 5.34 -15.84 3.12
C ILE A 200 6.85 -15.69 2.89
N VAL A 201 7.32 -15.95 1.67
CA VAL A 201 8.75 -15.83 1.33
C VAL A 201 9.22 -14.38 1.48
N THR A 202 8.43 -13.41 1.00
CA THR A 202 8.78 -12.00 1.11
C THR A 202 8.85 -11.54 2.56
N ILE A 203 7.91 -11.97 3.40
CA ILE A 203 7.92 -11.66 4.84
C ILE A 203 9.16 -12.27 5.50
N LEU A 204 9.50 -13.52 5.19
CA LEU A 204 10.68 -14.18 5.74
C LEU A 204 11.97 -13.41 5.38
N PHE A 205 12.14 -13.03 4.12
CA PHE A 205 13.30 -12.26 3.66
C PHE A 205 13.34 -10.82 4.22
N ALA A 206 12.18 -10.22 4.47
CA ALA A 206 12.08 -8.91 5.12
C ALA A 206 12.49 -9.00 6.60
N VAL A 207 12.06 -10.03 7.33
CA VAL A 207 12.43 -10.27 8.74
C VAL A 207 13.91 -10.59 8.89
N LEU A 208 14.48 -11.36 7.96
CA LEU A 208 15.93 -11.63 7.90
C LEU A 208 16.76 -10.40 7.51
N ARG A 209 16.12 -9.25 7.26
CA ARG A 209 16.75 -7.95 6.94
C ARG A 209 17.63 -7.99 5.69
N PHE A 210 17.44 -9.02 4.84
CA PHE A 210 18.15 -9.16 3.57
C PHE A 210 17.62 -8.16 2.53
N MET A 211 16.32 -7.87 2.58
CA MET A 211 15.66 -6.90 1.73
C MET A 211 15.03 -5.80 2.60
N SER A 212 15.62 -4.59 2.59
CA SER A 212 15.07 -3.45 3.32
C SER A 212 13.99 -2.73 2.49
N PRO A 213 12.85 -2.32 3.09
CA PRO A 213 11.85 -1.43 2.48
C PRO A 213 12.41 -0.16 1.83
N ALA A 214 13.59 0.26 2.26
CA ALA A 214 14.25 1.47 1.81
C ALA A 214 14.78 1.41 0.36
N SER A 215 15.13 0.21 -0.13
CA SER A 215 15.62 0.03 -1.50
C SER A 215 14.45 -0.20 -2.44
N ARG A 216 13.87 0.88 -2.96
CA ARG A 216 12.66 0.87 -3.80
C ARG A 216 12.73 -0.11 -4.98
N GLY A 217 13.92 -0.36 -5.53
CA GLY A 217 14.12 -1.30 -6.63
C GLY A 217 14.30 -2.76 -6.18
N THR A 218 15.17 -3.01 -5.20
CA THR A 218 15.58 -4.38 -4.82
C THR A 218 14.43 -5.22 -4.29
N LEU A 219 13.47 -4.62 -3.57
CA LEU A 219 12.29 -5.35 -3.11
C LEU A 219 11.39 -5.80 -4.25
N ILE A 220 11.10 -4.90 -5.20
CA ILE A 220 10.23 -5.21 -6.34
C ILE A 220 10.90 -6.28 -7.23
N THR A 221 12.20 -6.12 -7.50
CA THR A 221 12.97 -7.13 -8.25
C THR A 221 13.00 -8.48 -7.53
N GLY A 222 13.16 -8.48 -6.20
CA GLY A 222 13.12 -9.70 -5.39
C GLY A 222 11.75 -10.39 -5.41
N MET A 223 10.66 -9.62 -5.27
CA MET A 223 9.29 -10.13 -5.35
C MET A 223 9.00 -10.77 -6.72
N LEU A 224 9.42 -10.13 -7.81
CA LEU A 224 9.30 -10.68 -9.17
C LEU A 224 10.08 -11.98 -9.36
N LEU A 225 11.30 -12.03 -8.81
CA LEU A 225 12.15 -13.22 -8.89
C LEU A 225 11.54 -14.41 -8.14
N PHE A 226 11.05 -14.18 -6.91
CA PHE A 226 10.34 -15.21 -6.16
C PHE A 226 9.05 -15.64 -6.85
N TYR A 227 8.28 -14.69 -7.39
CA TYR A 227 7.06 -14.98 -8.14
C TYR A 227 7.33 -15.94 -9.32
N MET A 228 8.43 -15.76 -10.05
CA MET A 228 8.83 -16.64 -11.15
C MET A 228 9.22 -18.04 -10.65
N ILE A 229 9.99 -18.15 -9.56
CA ILE A 229 10.43 -19.44 -8.99
C ILE A 229 9.23 -20.23 -8.45
N LEU A 230 8.35 -19.57 -7.69
CA LEU A 230 7.13 -20.17 -7.16
C LEU A 230 6.14 -20.58 -8.26
N GLY A 231 6.22 -19.99 -9.45
CA GLY A 231 5.40 -20.37 -10.60
C GLY A 231 5.54 -21.85 -11.01
N ILE A 232 6.72 -22.45 -10.84
CA ILE A 232 6.94 -23.89 -11.12
C ILE A 232 6.17 -24.74 -10.11
N ALA A 233 6.30 -24.42 -8.81
CA ALA A 233 5.61 -25.14 -7.73
C ALA A 233 4.09 -25.03 -7.87
N VAL A 234 3.60 -23.85 -8.23
CA VAL A 234 2.17 -23.59 -8.45
C VAL A 234 1.64 -24.35 -9.65
N SER A 235 2.39 -24.38 -10.75
CA SER A 235 2.02 -25.15 -11.94
C SER A 235 1.91 -26.65 -11.64
N TYR A 236 2.78 -27.17 -10.78
CA TYR A 236 2.68 -28.55 -10.28
C TYR A 236 1.42 -28.76 -9.43
N VAL A 237 1.13 -27.87 -8.47
CA VAL A 237 -0.06 -27.95 -7.60
C VAL A 237 -1.35 -27.87 -8.42
N ALA A 238 -1.44 -26.94 -9.37
CA ALA A 238 -2.59 -26.80 -10.25
C ALA A 238 -2.78 -28.02 -11.17
N THR A 239 -1.69 -28.59 -11.69
CA THR A 239 -1.74 -29.82 -12.49
C THR A 239 -2.14 -31.03 -11.65
N ARG A 240 -1.71 -31.08 -10.38
CA ARG A 240 -2.10 -32.14 -9.45
C ARG A 240 -3.59 -32.06 -9.13
N LEU A 241 -4.09 -30.85 -8.86
CA LEU A 241 -5.51 -30.60 -8.63
C LEU A 241 -6.37 -30.95 -9.85
N TRP A 242 -5.90 -30.60 -11.05
CA TRP A 242 -6.55 -31.02 -12.30
C TRP A 242 -6.67 -32.54 -12.41
N ARG A 243 -5.59 -33.26 -12.14
CA ARG A 243 -5.58 -34.73 -12.18
C ARG A 243 -6.53 -35.35 -11.15
N THR A 244 -6.64 -34.77 -9.96
CA THR A 244 -7.56 -35.27 -8.93
C THR A 244 -9.02 -35.05 -9.31
N ILE A 245 -9.34 -33.95 -9.99
CA ILE A 245 -10.71 -33.62 -10.39
C ILE A 245 -11.17 -34.45 -11.59
N LEU A 246 -10.25 -34.79 -12.52
CA LEU A 246 -10.55 -35.60 -13.71
C LEU A 246 -10.26 -37.10 -13.52
N CYS A 247 -10.24 -37.59 -12.28
CA CYS A 247 -10.06 -39.02 -11.98
C CYS A 247 -8.82 -39.66 -12.66
N GLY A 248 -7.73 -38.89 -12.79
CA GLY A 248 -6.48 -39.37 -13.40
C GLY A 248 -6.33 -39.20 -14.92
N ASP A 249 -7.28 -38.57 -15.62
CA ASP A 249 -7.09 -38.24 -17.04
C ASP A 249 -5.95 -37.21 -17.21
N HIS A 250 -5.09 -37.46 -18.19
CA HIS A 250 -3.89 -36.69 -18.51
C HIS A 250 -4.15 -35.65 -19.60
N LYS A 251 -5.32 -35.72 -20.25
CA LYS A 251 -5.72 -34.76 -21.28
C LYS A 251 -5.91 -33.35 -20.69
N GLY A 252 -5.35 -32.35 -21.36
CA GLY A 252 -5.62 -30.94 -21.05
C GLY A 252 -4.77 -30.27 -19.96
N TRP A 253 -3.81 -30.97 -19.33
CA TRP A 253 -2.92 -30.38 -18.31
C TRP A 253 -2.22 -29.10 -18.82
N VAL A 254 -1.72 -29.12 -20.06
CA VAL A 254 -0.99 -27.98 -20.65
C VAL A 254 -1.89 -26.74 -20.76
N SER A 255 -3.16 -26.92 -21.13
CA SER A 255 -4.12 -25.80 -21.22
C SER A 255 -4.40 -25.18 -19.85
N VAL A 256 -4.46 -26.00 -18.81
CA VAL A 256 -4.67 -25.52 -17.42
C VAL A 256 -3.44 -24.78 -16.92
N SER A 257 -2.24 -25.33 -17.16
CA SER A 257 -0.98 -24.67 -16.77
C SER A 257 -0.82 -23.32 -17.47
N TRP A 258 -1.20 -23.22 -18.75
CA TRP A 258 -1.22 -21.95 -19.49
C TRP A 258 -2.21 -20.95 -18.87
N ARG A 259 -3.42 -21.40 -18.52
CA ARG A 259 -4.43 -20.54 -17.87
C ARG A 259 -3.95 -20.03 -16.52
N VAL A 260 -3.36 -20.87 -15.69
CA VAL A 260 -2.80 -20.47 -14.37
C VAL A 260 -1.72 -19.40 -14.58
N ALA A 261 -0.81 -19.60 -15.52
CA ALA A 261 0.28 -18.67 -15.80
C ALA A 261 -0.22 -17.31 -16.35
N CYS A 262 -1.27 -17.31 -17.17
CA CYS A 262 -1.78 -16.09 -17.81
C CYS A 262 -2.90 -15.39 -17.04
N PHE A 263 -3.54 -16.04 -16.05
CA PHE A 263 -4.72 -15.48 -15.38
C PHE A 263 -4.40 -14.19 -14.64
N PHE A 264 -3.48 -14.24 -13.67
CA PHE A 264 -3.09 -13.07 -12.88
C PHE A 264 -2.39 -11.97 -13.69
N PRO A 265 -1.31 -12.25 -14.47
CA PRO A 265 -0.68 -11.21 -15.28
C PRO A 265 -1.60 -10.70 -16.40
N GLY A 266 -2.50 -11.51 -16.92
CA GLY A 266 -3.50 -11.09 -17.92
C GLY A 266 -4.50 -10.10 -17.34
N ILE A 267 -5.02 -10.36 -16.14
CA ILE A 267 -5.89 -9.41 -15.43
C ILE A 267 -5.14 -8.11 -15.12
N ALA A 268 -3.91 -8.20 -14.60
CA ALA A 268 -3.08 -7.02 -14.33
C ALA A 268 -2.82 -6.21 -15.61
N PHE A 269 -2.49 -6.87 -16.72
CA PHE A 269 -2.29 -6.22 -18.02
C PHE A 269 -3.55 -5.50 -18.51
N LEU A 270 -4.72 -6.12 -18.37
CA LEU A 270 -6.00 -5.49 -18.74
C LEU A 270 -6.26 -4.23 -17.91
N ILE A 271 -6.12 -4.32 -16.58
CA ILE A 271 -6.32 -3.19 -15.67
C ILE A 271 -5.35 -2.04 -16.01
N LEU A 272 -4.07 -2.36 -16.16
CA LEU A 272 -3.03 -1.36 -16.50
C LEU A 272 -3.31 -0.71 -17.86
N THR A 273 -3.72 -1.49 -18.86
CA THR A 273 -4.05 -0.98 -20.19
C THR A 273 -5.26 -0.05 -20.15
N THR A 274 -6.32 -0.42 -19.42
CA THR A 274 -7.50 0.44 -19.23
C THR A 274 -7.15 1.73 -18.51
N LEU A 275 -6.38 1.66 -17.41
CA LEU A 275 -5.92 2.84 -16.68
C LEU A 275 -5.05 3.75 -17.56
N ASN A 276 -4.17 3.17 -18.38
CA ASN A 276 -3.30 3.92 -19.28
C ASN A 276 -4.13 4.64 -20.38
N PHE A 277 -5.18 4.00 -20.89
CA PHE A 277 -6.11 4.64 -21.84
C PHE A 277 -6.87 5.82 -21.21
N LEU A 278 -7.32 5.69 -19.95
CA LEU A 278 -7.98 6.77 -19.22
C LEU A 278 -7.04 7.96 -18.93
N LEU A 279 -5.79 7.65 -18.56
CA LEU A 279 -4.74 8.65 -18.34
C LEU A 279 -4.42 9.42 -19.63
N TRP A 280 -4.40 8.71 -20.76
CA TRP A 280 -4.19 9.32 -22.06
C TRP A 280 -5.34 10.28 -22.43
N GLY A 281 -6.60 9.89 -22.23
CA GLY A 281 -7.75 10.76 -22.44
C GLY A 281 -7.76 12.02 -21.56
N SER A 282 -7.04 11.99 -20.44
CA SER A 282 -6.91 13.11 -19.50
C SER A 282 -5.69 14.02 -19.78
N HIS A 283 -4.95 13.79 -20.88
CA HIS A 283 -3.71 14.51 -21.21
C HIS A 283 -2.66 14.51 -20.07
N SER A 284 -2.64 13.47 -19.24
CA SER A 284 -1.74 13.41 -18.09
C SER A 284 -0.32 13.03 -18.48
N THR A 285 0.68 13.71 -17.92
CA THR A 285 2.12 13.46 -18.13
C THR A 285 2.57 12.06 -17.67
N GLY A 286 1.73 11.35 -16.90
CA GLY A 286 1.97 9.98 -16.45
C GLY A 286 1.54 8.88 -17.43
N ALA A 287 0.97 9.22 -18.59
CA ALA A 287 0.61 8.24 -19.61
C ALA A 287 1.88 7.70 -20.29
N HIS A 288 2.29 6.48 -19.94
CA HIS A 288 3.44 5.84 -20.57
C HIS A 288 2.98 5.18 -21.88
N PHE A 289 3.43 5.71 -23.01
CA PHE A 289 3.18 5.15 -24.34
C PHE A 289 3.56 3.65 -24.38
N PRO A 290 2.66 2.74 -24.80
CA PRO A 290 3.07 1.42 -25.26
C PRO A 290 3.56 1.59 -26.70
N HIS A 291 4.84 1.90 -26.90
CA HIS A 291 5.41 2.01 -28.24
C HIS A 291 6.26 0.79 -28.61
N PRO A 292 5.68 -0.18 -29.34
CA PRO A 292 6.45 -1.07 -30.20
C PRO A 292 6.19 -0.81 -31.71
N LEU A 293 5.47 0.25 -32.10
CA LEU A 293 5.03 0.44 -33.50
C LEU A 293 5.70 1.60 -34.26
N HIS A 294 6.64 2.33 -33.67
CA HIS A 294 7.29 3.47 -34.33
C HIS A 294 8.68 3.19 -34.93
N LEU A 295 9.06 1.92 -35.04
CA LEU A 295 10.35 1.47 -35.59
C LEU A 295 10.21 0.80 -36.97
N LEU A 296 9.03 0.90 -37.60
CA LEU A 296 8.75 0.29 -38.91
C LEU A 296 8.04 1.24 -39.89
N MET A 297 8.20 2.54 -39.71
CA MET A 297 7.89 3.57 -40.71
C MET A 297 9.03 4.58 -40.74
#